data_AF-A0A1G6YBA8-F1
#
_entry.id   AF-A0A1G6YBA8-F1
#
_cell.length_a   1.000
_cell.length_b   1.000
_cell.length_c   1.000
_cell.angle_alpha   90.00
_cell.angle_beta   90.00
_cell.angle_gamma   90.00
#
_symmetry.space_group_name_H-M   'P 1'
#
loop_
_entity.id
_entity.type
_entity.pdbx_description
1 polymer ?
#
loop_
_entity_poly.entity_id
_entity_poly.type
_entity_poly.pdbx_seq_one_letter_code
_entity_poly.pdbx_strand_id
1 'polypeptide(L)'
;MDSTSLTEIRDHLAQTIPLTNEELSLFFPLDVGDFLRNQLIGGQHELIGVSSIESDFRHRYDSSKQVNVEVLDGAGEIGSIFLLSSMERLKVNFDEINSNERIRVFYHEGHRGFLKEKFQDTSMVYELIFEDRFRVKFHSVRIEKSELVNFIQESPMVFYLYEFKKYMYIRFLTSNKKIRLIVC
;
A
#
# COMPACT_ATOMS: atom_id res chain seq x y z
N MET A 1 14.97 9.98 9.50
CA MET A 1 13.76 10.23 10.31
C MET A 1 14.18 10.28 11.76
N ASP A 2 14.05 11.44 12.37
CA ASP A 2 14.33 11.68 13.79
C ASP A 2 13.24 11.00 14.66
N SER A 3 13.56 10.48 15.85
CA SER A 3 12.58 9.80 16.70
C SER A 3 11.42 10.71 17.11
N THR A 4 11.67 12.02 17.19
CA THR A 4 10.66 13.06 17.42
C THR A 4 9.55 13.05 16.36
N SER A 5 9.88 12.72 15.10
CA SER A 5 8.90 12.77 14.00
C SER A 5 7.92 11.61 14.01
N LEU A 6 8.32 10.41 14.45
CA LEU A 6 7.42 9.25 14.46
C LEU A 6 6.38 9.32 15.58
N THR A 7 6.74 9.87 16.74
CA THR A 7 5.76 10.10 17.82
C THR A 7 4.68 11.07 17.37
N GLU A 8 5.05 12.15 16.69
CA GLU A 8 4.08 13.11 16.12
C GLU A 8 3.17 12.46 15.07
N ILE A 9 3.74 11.66 14.16
CA ILE A 9 2.95 10.90 13.17
C ILE A 9 1.97 9.95 13.87
N ARG A 10 2.43 9.20 14.89
CA ARG A 10 1.57 8.29 15.65
C ARG A 10 0.41 9.02 16.29
N ASP A 11 0.68 10.10 17.00
CA ASP A 11 -0.33 10.82 17.77
C ASP A 11 -1.36 11.46 16.84
N HIS A 12 -0.92 11.94 15.67
CA HIS A 12 -1.81 12.42 14.62
C HIS A 12 -2.68 11.29 14.04
N LEU A 13 -2.08 10.17 13.66
CA LEU A 13 -2.80 9.02 13.09
C LEU A 13 -3.77 8.39 14.08
N ALA A 14 -3.38 8.27 15.34
CA ALA A 14 -4.22 7.70 16.40
C ALA A 14 -5.55 8.44 16.59
N GLN A 15 -5.56 9.76 16.32
CA GLN A 15 -6.74 10.62 16.39
C GLN A 15 -7.46 10.75 15.04
N THR A 16 -6.88 10.23 13.97
CA THR A 16 -7.46 10.27 12.62
C THR A 16 -8.46 9.14 12.44
N ILE A 17 -9.60 9.44 11.82
CA ILE A 17 -10.63 8.45 11.50
C ILE A 17 -10.11 7.52 10.38
N PRO A 18 -10.09 6.19 10.60
CA PRO A 18 -9.75 5.23 9.56
C PRO A 18 -10.73 5.29 8.40
N LEU A 19 -10.23 5.07 7.18
CA LEU A 19 -11.07 4.91 6.00
C LEU A 19 -11.95 3.67 6.14
N THR A 20 -13.15 3.73 5.56
CA THR A 20 -14.02 2.55 5.50
C THR A 20 -13.58 1.57 4.41
N ASN A 21 -14.10 0.34 4.44
CA ASN A 21 -13.85 -0.64 3.37
C ASN A 21 -14.29 -0.12 2.00
N GLU A 22 -15.41 0.61 1.93
CA GLU A 22 -15.90 1.22 0.70
C GLU A 22 -14.92 2.26 0.17
N GLU A 23 -14.33 3.07 1.05
CA GLU A 23 -13.35 4.09 0.65
C GLU A 23 -12.03 3.47 0.19
N LEU A 24 -11.54 2.46 0.92
CA LEU A 24 -10.34 1.70 0.53
C LEU A 24 -10.55 0.90 -0.77
N SER A 25 -11.76 0.44 -1.06
CA SER A 25 -12.07 -0.30 -2.30
C SER A 25 -11.80 0.50 -3.57
N LEU A 26 -11.87 1.84 -3.48
CA LEU A 26 -11.61 2.75 -4.60
C LEU A 26 -10.15 2.70 -5.07
N PHE A 27 -9.24 2.21 -4.22
CA PHE A 27 -7.83 2.09 -4.56
C PHE A 27 -7.55 0.92 -5.52
N PHE A 28 -8.50 0.00 -5.67
CA PHE A 28 -8.29 -1.23 -6.42
C PHE A 28 -9.08 -1.19 -7.73
N PRO A 29 -8.40 -1.10 -8.90
CA PRO A 29 -9.07 -1.20 -10.20
C PRO A 29 -9.49 -2.65 -10.49
N LEU A 30 -10.24 -2.83 -11.57
CA LEU A 30 -10.58 -4.17 -12.08
C LEU A 30 -9.38 -4.85 -12.75
N ASP A 31 -8.42 -4.07 -13.24
CA ASP A 31 -7.23 -4.54 -13.91
C ASP A 31 -6.05 -3.58 -13.73
N VAL A 32 -4.85 -4.14 -13.80
CA VAL A 32 -3.56 -3.42 -13.77
C VAL A 32 -2.68 -4.10 -14.81
N GLY A 33 -2.47 -3.45 -15.96
CA GLY A 33 -1.78 -4.04 -17.10
C GLY A 33 -2.40 -5.38 -17.52
N ASP A 34 -1.57 -6.42 -17.58
CA ASP A 34 -1.98 -7.79 -17.92
C ASP A 34 -2.58 -8.58 -16.74
N PHE A 35 -2.83 -7.94 -15.61
CA PHE A 35 -3.39 -8.58 -14.42
C PHE A 35 -4.85 -8.20 -14.19
N LEU A 36 -5.70 -9.20 -13.98
CA LEU A 36 -7.12 -9.06 -13.66
C LEU A 36 -7.36 -9.26 -12.17
N ARG A 37 -8.10 -8.34 -11.56
CA ARG A 37 -8.60 -8.52 -10.19
C ARG A 37 -9.63 -9.63 -10.16
N ASN A 38 -9.39 -10.67 -9.37
CA ASN A 38 -10.33 -11.79 -9.19
C ASN A 38 -11.10 -11.69 -7.86
N GLN A 39 -10.55 -11.01 -6.86
CA GLN A 39 -11.12 -10.92 -5.52
C GLN A 39 -10.76 -9.59 -4.85
N LEU A 40 -11.68 -9.11 -4.01
CA LEU A 40 -11.47 -7.99 -3.09
C LEU A 40 -12.07 -8.36 -1.73
N ILE A 41 -11.28 -8.27 -0.67
CA ILE A 41 -11.67 -8.65 0.69
C ILE A 41 -11.41 -7.43 1.59
N GLY A 42 -12.48 -6.83 2.10
CA GLY A 42 -12.41 -5.76 3.10
C GLY A 42 -12.51 -6.33 4.51
N GLY A 43 -11.87 -5.65 5.47
CA GLY A 43 -12.07 -5.88 6.89
C GLY A 43 -11.33 -7.08 7.49
N GLN A 44 -10.35 -7.67 6.79
CA GLN A 44 -9.60 -8.82 7.31
C GLN A 44 -8.92 -8.53 8.66
N HIS A 45 -8.42 -7.29 8.86
CA HIS A 45 -7.84 -6.85 10.12
C HIS A 45 -8.80 -6.03 11.02
N GLU A 46 -10.09 -5.91 10.67
CA GLU A 46 -11.05 -5.17 11.51
C GLU A 46 -11.25 -5.83 12.88
N LEU A 47 -11.13 -7.16 12.95
CA LEU A 47 -11.21 -7.92 14.20
C LEU A 47 -10.16 -7.50 15.23
N ILE A 48 -9.04 -6.93 14.76
CA ILE A 48 -7.98 -6.39 15.62
C ILE A 48 -7.96 -4.85 15.62
N GLY A 49 -9.02 -4.20 15.13
CA GLY A 49 -9.18 -2.75 15.14
C GLY A 49 -8.39 -2.00 14.06
N VAL A 50 -8.05 -2.67 12.95
CA VAL A 50 -7.27 -2.07 11.86
C VAL A 50 -8.06 -2.08 10.56
N SER A 51 -8.25 -0.91 9.97
CA SER A 51 -8.86 -0.80 8.64
C SER A 51 -7.89 -1.28 7.57
N SER A 52 -8.33 -2.23 6.77
CA SER A 52 -7.52 -2.83 5.71
C SER A 52 -8.37 -3.46 4.63
N ILE A 53 -7.79 -3.59 3.45
CA ILE A 53 -8.38 -4.29 2.33
C ILE A 53 -7.27 -5.04 1.57
N GLU A 54 -7.61 -6.19 1.04
CA GLU A 54 -6.72 -6.99 0.22
C GLU A 54 -7.40 -7.38 -1.10
N SER A 55 -6.59 -7.55 -2.14
CA SER A 55 -7.08 -7.94 -3.44
C SER A 55 -6.10 -8.83 -4.16
N ASP A 56 -6.63 -9.86 -4.81
CA ASP A 56 -5.86 -10.76 -5.64
C ASP A 56 -5.98 -10.34 -7.10
N PHE A 57 -4.85 -10.41 -7.81
CA PHE A 57 -4.71 -10.14 -9.22
C PHE A 57 -4.03 -11.33 -9.90
N ARG A 58 -4.58 -11.80 -11.02
CA ARG A 58 -4.03 -12.92 -11.80
C ARG A 58 -3.70 -12.49 -13.22
N HIS A 59 -2.59 -12.98 -13.75
CA HIS A 59 -2.18 -12.64 -15.11
C HIS A 59 -3.13 -13.27 -16.13
N ARG A 60 -3.53 -12.49 -17.14
CA ARG A 60 -4.51 -12.87 -18.19
C ARG A 60 -4.09 -14.09 -18.99
N TYR A 61 -2.79 -14.22 -19.24
CA TYR A 61 -2.23 -15.25 -20.14
C TYR A 61 -1.47 -16.36 -19.40
N ASP A 62 -1.27 -16.22 -18.08
CA ASP A 62 -0.53 -17.20 -17.26
C ASP A 62 -1.12 -17.24 -15.85
N SER A 63 -2.05 -18.15 -15.62
CA SER A 63 -2.76 -18.25 -14.34
C SER A 63 -1.87 -18.66 -13.16
N SER A 64 -0.61 -19.06 -13.39
CA SER A 64 0.35 -19.35 -12.34
C SER A 64 0.96 -18.08 -11.74
N LYS A 65 0.87 -16.95 -12.44
CA LYS A 65 1.34 -15.65 -11.98
C LYS A 65 0.23 -14.90 -11.25
N GLN A 66 0.55 -14.44 -10.05
CA GLN A 66 -0.40 -13.70 -9.21
C GLN A 66 0.30 -12.63 -8.37
N VAL A 67 -0.44 -11.54 -8.13
CA VAL A 67 -0.09 -10.49 -7.17
C VAL A 67 -1.26 -10.34 -6.20
N ASN A 68 -1.00 -10.55 -4.91
CA ASN A 68 -1.89 -10.11 -3.84
C ASN A 68 -1.44 -8.73 -3.39
N VAL A 69 -2.37 -7.80 -3.25
CA VAL A 69 -2.11 -6.42 -2.84
C VAL A 69 -2.91 -6.16 -1.57
N GLU A 70 -2.23 -5.80 -0.49
CA GLU A 70 -2.82 -5.44 0.80
C GLU A 70 -2.58 -3.94 1.04
N VAL A 71 -3.64 -3.21 1.39
CA VAL A 71 -3.57 -1.83 1.86
C VAL A 71 -4.04 -1.81 3.32
N LEU A 72 -3.20 -1.30 4.20
CA LEU A 72 -3.52 -1.01 5.60
C LEU A 72 -3.56 0.51 5.80
N ASP A 73 -4.64 1.00 6.40
CA ASP A 73 -4.73 2.39 6.87
C ASP A 73 -4.15 2.50 8.29
N GLY A 74 -3.08 3.28 8.43
CA GLY A 74 -2.43 3.54 9.70
C GLY A 74 -3.21 4.50 10.60
N ALA A 75 -4.33 5.07 10.16
CA ALA A 75 -5.21 5.83 11.03
C ALA A 75 -5.86 4.96 12.13
N GLY A 76 -6.17 5.59 13.26
CA GLY A 76 -6.67 4.93 14.47
C GLY A 76 -5.56 4.43 15.40
N GLU A 77 -5.92 4.19 16.66
CA GLU A 77 -4.97 3.83 17.72
C GLU A 77 -4.12 2.61 17.34
N ILE A 78 -4.76 1.51 16.93
CA ILE A 78 -4.07 0.27 16.57
C ILE A 78 -3.38 0.39 15.20
N GLY A 79 -4.03 0.98 14.19
CA GLY A 79 -3.46 1.19 12.86
C GLY A 79 -2.12 1.93 12.92
N SER A 80 -2.04 2.97 13.76
CA SER A 80 -0.84 3.80 13.90
C SER A 80 0.35 3.00 14.41
N ILE A 81 0.12 2.09 15.36
CA ILE A 81 1.15 1.21 15.91
C ILE A 81 1.69 0.26 14.84
N PHE A 82 0.81 -0.33 14.03
CA PHE A 82 1.21 -1.23 12.94
C PHE A 82 2.02 -0.49 11.86
N LEU A 83 1.59 0.71 11.48
CA LEU A 83 2.32 1.51 10.50
C LEU A 83 3.70 1.91 11.03
N LEU A 84 3.78 2.41 12.27
CA LEU A 84 5.05 2.79 12.89
C LEU A 84 6.01 1.61 13.01
N SER A 85 5.53 0.41 13.33
CA SER A 85 6.38 -0.79 13.35
C SER A 85 7.03 -1.06 11.99
N SER A 86 6.33 -0.72 10.90
CA SER A 86 6.83 -0.83 9.54
C SER A 86 7.83 0.28 9.23
N MET A 87 7.52 1.53 9.61
CA MET A 87 8.45 2.67 9.46
C MET A 87 9.76 2.46 10.23
N GLU A 88 9.70 1.94 11.46
CA GLU A 88 10.88 1.63 12.28
C GLU A 88 11.77 0.58 11.60
N ARG A 89 11.17 -0.49 11.06
CA ARG A 89 11.90 -1.51 10.28
C ARG A 89 12.64 -0.87 9.10
N LEU A 90 12.05 0.13 8.45
CA LEU A 90 12.66 0.82 7.31
C LEU A 90 13.83 1.72 7.71
N LYS A 91 14.00 2.14 8.97
CA LYS A 91 15.13 3.00 9.39
C LYS A 91 16.48 2.29 9.32
N VAL A 92 16.49 0.97 9.51
CA VAL A 92 17.71 0.19 9.51
C VAL A 92 18.09 -0.14 8.07
N ASN A 93 19.27 0.28 7.62
CA ASN A 93 19.84 -0.24 6.37
C ASN A 93 20.34 -1.66 6.63
N PHE A 94 19.70 -2.65 6.00
CA PHE A 94 20.20 -4.03 6.01
C PHE A 94 19.95 -4.71 4.67
N ASP A 95 20.80 -5.68 4.37
CA ASP A 95 20.72 -6.59 3.22
C ASP A 95 21.21 -7.95 3.71
N GLU A 96 20.27 -8.87 3.88
CA GLU A 96 20.52 -10.23 4.34
C GLU A 96 20.27 -11.19 3.17
N ILE A 97 21.22 -12.09 2.92
CA ILE A 97 21.12 -13.11 1.89
C ILE A 97 21.47 -14.45 2.51
N ASN A 98 20.59 -15.43 2.35
CA ASN A 98 20.85 -16.83 2.69
C ASN A 98 20.53 -17.73 1.49
N SER A 99 20.54 -19.06 1.66
CA SER A 99 20.29 -20.01 0.57
C SER A 99 18.86 -19.99 0.03
N ASN A 100 17.91 -19.43 0.79
CA ASN A 100 16.48 -19.52 0.49
C ASN A 100 15.88 -18.16 0.12
N GLU A 101 16.42 -17.08 0.68
CA GLU A 101 15.87 -15.73 0.51
C GLU A 101 16.90 -14.62 0.61
N ARG A 102 16.50 -13.46 0.08
CA ARG A 102 17.13 -12.16 0.30
C ARG A 102 16.13 -11.19 0.91
N ILE A 103 16.53 -10.46 1.94
CA ILE A 103 15.72 -9.41 2.56
C ILE A 103 16.55 -8.14 2.59
N ARG A 104 15.98 -7.03 2.13
CA ARG A 104 16.64 -5.73 2.17
C ARG A 104 15.68 -4.58 2.34
N VAL A 105 16.20 -3.48 2.88
CA VAL A 105 15.61 -2.15 2.68
C VAL A 105 16.15 -1.57 1.38
N PHE A 106 15.28 -0.96 0.59
CA PHE A 106 15.64 -0.39 -0.71
C PHE A 106 14.98 0.99 -0.88
N TYR A 107 15.29 1.68 -1.98
CA TYR A 107 14.68 2.96 -2.33
C TYR A 107 13.80 2.80 -3.58
N HIS A 108 12.56 3.31 -3.51
CA HIS A 108 11.61 3.45 -4.60
C HIS A 108 11.21 4.92 -4.72
N GLU A 109 11.55 5.59 -5.82
CA GLU A 109 11.16 6.99 -6.06
C GLU A 109 11.46 7.92 -4.88
N GLY A 110 12.64 7.78 -4.27
CA GLY A 110 13.06 8.56 -3.09
C GLY A 110 12.51 8.09 -1.74
N HIS A 111 11.57 7.15 -1.72
CA HIS A 111 10.98 6.56 -0.53
C HIS A 111 11.67 5.26 -0.16
N ARG A 112 11.82 4.96 1.13
CA ARG A 112 12.35 3.68 1.59
C ARG A 112 11.25 2.63 1.56
N GLY A 113 11.59 1.43 1.11
CA GLY A 113 10.71 0.28 1.06
C GLY A 113 11.39 -0.98 1.58
N PHE A 114 10.60 -2.03 1.81
CA PHE A 114 11.08 -3.34 2.23
C PHE A 114 10.86 -4.36 1.14
N LEU A 115 11.89 -5.14 0.81
CA LEU A 115 11.83 -6.17 -0.21
C LEU A 115 12.35 -7.49 0.36
N LYS A 116 11.53 -8.53 0.27
CA LYS A 116 11.88 -9.91 0.55
C LYS A 116 11.68 -10.75 -0.72
N GLU A 117 12.71 -11.46 -1.15
CA GLU A 117 12.76 -12.28 -2.35
C GLU A 117 13.03 -13.74 -1.93
N LYS A 118 12.10 -14.67 -2.17
CA LYS A 118 12.27 -16.10 -1.91
C LYS A 118 12.61 -16.83 -3.20
N PHE A 119 13.73 -17.54 -3.21
CA PHE A 119 14.29 -18.14 -4.43
C PHE A 119 13.54 -19.40 -4.89
N GLN A 120 13.09 -20.26 -3.97
CA GLN A 120 12.46 -21.53 -4.33
C GLN A 120 11.12 -21.36 -5.03
N ASP A 121 10.26 -20.49 -4.50
CA ASP A 121 8.89 -20.32 -4.99
C ASP A 121 8.74 -19.16 -6.00
N THR A 122 9.85 -18.46 -6.29
CA THR A 122 9.84 -17.20 -7.04
C THR A 122 8.78 -16.25 -6.48
N SER A 123 8.79 -16.07 -5.16
CA SER A 123 7.83 -15.19 -4.48
C SER A 123 8.53 -13.98 -3.91
N MET A 124 7.85 -12.84 -3.94
CA MET A 124 8.37 -11.59 -3.40
C MET A 124 7.34 -10.90 -2.53
N VAL A 125 7.82 -10.25 -1.47
CA VAL A 125 7.06 -9.25 -0.72
C VAL A 125 7.73 -7.91 -0.96
N TYR A 126 6.98 -6.98 -1.55
CA TYR A 126 7.39 -5.61 -1.81
C TYR A 126 6.49 -4.69 -1.02
N GLU A 127 7.03 -3.96 -0.06
CA GLU A 127 6.26 -3.12 0.86
C GLU A 127 6.71 -1.66 0.76
N LEU A 128 5.72 -0.77 0.66
CA LEU A 128 5.88 0.68 0.60
C LEU A 128 5.00 1.36 1.65
N ILE A 129 5.42 2.55 2.05
CA ILE A 129 4.66 3.46 2.91
C ILE A 129 4.37 4.73 2.13
N PHE A 130 3.10 5.11 2.04
CA PHE A 130 2.63 6.29 1.31
C PHE A 130 2.02 7.32 2.26
N GLU A 131 2.38 8.59 2.06
CA GLU A 131 1.87 9.75 2.79
C GLU A 131 1.93 9.61 4.32
N ASP A 132 2.90 8.86 4.83
CA ASP A 132 3.05 8.53 6.25
C ASP A 132 1.76 7.96 6.88
N ARG A 133 0.87 7.36 6.09
CA ARG A 133 -0.44 6.85 6.53
C ARG A 133 -0.73 5.44 6.04
N PHE A 134 -0.45 5.14 4.78
CA PHE A 134 -0.85 3.87 4.18
C PHE A 134 0.35 2.94 4.05
N ARG A 135 0.21 1.70 4.52
CA ARG A 135 1.14 0.63 4.18
C ARG A 135 0.53 -0.15 3.03
N VAL A 136 1.28 -0.31 1.94
CA VAL A 136 0.89 -1.15 0.81
C VAL A 136 1.89 -2.28 0.67
N LYS A 137 1.40 -3.51 0.66
CA LYS A 137 2.20 -4.72 0.51
C LYS A 137 1.77 -5.46 -0.73
N PHE A 138 2.71 -5.71 -1.63
CA PHE A 138 2.54 -6.52 -2.82
C PHE A 138 3.21 -7.86 -2.58
N HIS A 139 2.44 -8.93 -2.56
CA HIS A 139 2.93 -10.30 -2.49
C HIS A 139 2.77 -10.97 -3.85
N SER A 140 3.88 -11.25 -4.52
CA SER A 140 3.89 -11.85 -5.85
C SER A 140 4.32 -13.32 -5.80
N VAL A 141 3.80 -14.13 -6.72
CA VAL A 141 4.22 -15.53 -6.92
C VAL A 141 4.45 -15.75 -8.41
N ARG A 142 5.60 -16.35 -8.75
CA ARG A 142 6.06 -16.65 -10.13
C ARG A 142 6.16 -15.41 -11.03
N ILE A 143 6.43 -14.26 -10.43
CA ILE A 143 6.57 -12.98 -11.11
C ILE A 143 8.00 -12.51 -10.90
N GLU A 144 8.64 -12.04 -11.97
CA GLU A 144 9.98 -11.44 -11.89
C GLU A 144 9.92 -10.03 -11.30
N LYS A 145 11.02 -9.58 -10.68
CA LYS A 145 11.04 -8.28 -9.99
C LYS A 145 10.63 -7.11 -10.90
N SER A 146 11.09 -7.10 -12.15
CA SER A 146 10.74 -6.05 -13.12
C SER A 146 9.25 -6.03 -13.45
N GLU A 147 8.64 -7.21 -13.58
CA GLU A 147 7.21 -7.34 -13.87
C GLU A 147 6.38 -6.86 -12.66
N LEU A 148 6.80 -7.17 -11.44
CA LEU A 148 6.17 -6.62 -10.23
C LEU A 148 6.30 -5.09 -10.14
N VAL A 149 7.47 -4.53 -10.48
CA VAL A 149 7.65 -3.08 -10.49
C VAL A 149 6.76 -2.42 -11.55
N ASN A 150 6.62 -3.01 -12.73
CA ASN A 150 5.69 -2.51 -13.75
C ASN A 150 4.24 -2.54 -13.24
N PHE A 151 3.81 -3.64 -12.61
CA PHE A 151 2.48 -3.71 -11.98
C PHE A 151 2.28 -2.58 -10.96
N ILE A 152 3.28 -2.28 -10.13
CA ILE A 152 3.20 -1.21 -9.13
C ILE A 152 3.06 0.16 -9.83
N GLN A 153 3.86 0.41 -10.87
CA GLN A 153 3.85 1.68 -11.61
C GLN A 153 2.57 1.91 -12.41
N GLU A 154 1.99 0.84 -12.96
CA GLU A 154 0.72 0.89 -13.70
C GLU A 154 -0.50 0.93 -12.77
N SER A 155 -0.32 0.61 -11.49
CA SER A 155 -1.42 0.57 -10.54
C SER A 155 -1.91 1.99 -10.23
N PRO A 156 -3.17 2.35 -10.57
CA PRO A 156 -3.74 3.65 -10.25
C PRO A 156 -3.86 3.88 -8.74
N MET A 157 -3.78 2.81 -7.93
CA MET A 157 -3.65 2.89 -6.47
C MET A 157 -2.51 3.80 -6.04
N VAL A 158 -1.34 3.64 -6.67
CA VAL A 158 -0.14 4.40 -6.32
C VAL A 158 -0.40 5.90 -6.57
N PHE A 159 -1.06 6.23 -7.69
CA PHE A 159 -1.51 7.59 -7.97
C PHE A 159 -2.51 8.12 -6.92
N TYR A 160 -3.53 7.34 -6.56
CA TYR A 160 -4.50 7.74 -5.52
C TYR A 160 -3.85 7.99 -4.16
N LEU A 161 -2.82 7.21 -3.82
CA LEU A 161 -2.09 7.35 -2.56
C LEU A 161 -1.17 8.57 -2.58
N TYR A 162 -0.53 8.90 -3.71
CA TYR A 162 0.25 10.13 -3.86
C TYR A 162 -0.62 11.40 -3.92
N GLU A 163 -1.82 11.32 -4.50
CA GLU A 163 -2.72 12.47 -4.67
C GLU A 163 -3.79 12.58 -3.57
N PHE A 164 -3.73 11.76 -2.51
CA PHE A 164 -4.77 11.65 -1.49
C PHE A 164 -5.09 13.01 -0.81
N LYS A 165 -4.10 13.91 -0.72
CA LYS A 165 -4.29 15.28 -0.21
C LYS A 165 -5.21 16.15 -1.08
N LYS A 166 -5.31 15.87 -2.39
CA LYS A 166 -6.07 16.69 -3.35
C LYS A 166 -7.54 16.29 -3.44
N TYR A 167 -7.84 14.99 -3.33
CA TYR A 167 -9.20 14.46 -3.48
C TYR A 167 -10.07 14.58 -2.21
N MET A 168 -9.46 14.63 -1.01
CA MET A 168 -10.21 14.84 0.23
C MET A 168 -10.77 16.27 0.36
N TYR A 169 -10.10 17.27 -0.26
CA TYR A 169 -10.60 18.65 -0.30
C TYR A 169 -11.88 18.83 -1.12
N ILE A 170 -12.14 17.95 -2.09
CA ILE A 170 -13.32 18.05 -2.95
C ILE A 170 -14.59 17.61 -2.19
N ARG A 171 -14.51 16.62 -1.30
CA ARG A 171 -15.66 16.19 -0.48
C ARG A 171 -16.08 17.20 0.59
N PHE A 172 -15.16 18.04 1.09
CA PHE A 172 -15.50 19.10 2.06
C PHE A 172 -16.14 20.34 1.40
N LEU A 173 -15.86 20.60 0.12
CA LEU A 173 -16.45 21.73 -0.61
C LEU A 173 -17.80 21.40 -1.26
N THR A 174 -18.17 20.13 -1.40
CA THR A 174 -19.46 19.74 -2.02
C THR A 174 -20.67 19.83 -1.08
N SER A 175 -20.49 20.01 0.22
CA SER A 175 -21.61 20.19 1.18
C SER A 175 -22.11 21.64 1.27
N ASN A 176 -21.39 22.62 0.69
CA ASN A 176 -21.88 24.00 0.64
C ASN A 176 -21.37 24.74 -0.60
N LYS A 177 -22.30 24.91 -1.56
CA LYS A 177 -22.31 25.79 -2.74
C LYS A 177 -21.89 25.18 -4.08
N LYS A 178 -22.85 25.28 -5.01
CA LYS A 178 -22.82 25.10 -6.47
C LYS A 178 -21.41 25.19 -7.08
N ILE A 179 -20.97 24.10 -7.71
CA ILE A 179 -19.75 24.06 -8.52
C ILE A 179 -20.13 24.28 -10.00
N ARG A 180 -19.53 25.29 -10.62
CA ARG A 180 -19.25 25.32 -12.07
C ARG A 180 -17.83 24.79 -12.25
N LEU A 181 -17.66 23.69 -12.99
CA LEU A 181 -16.36 23.26 -13.46
C LEU A 181 -15.89 24.21 -14.57
N ILE A 182 -14.68 24.75 -14.44
CA ILE A 182 -13.89 25.25 -15.57
C ILE A 182 -12.63 24.39 -15.59
N VAL A 183 -12.43 23.72 -16.72
CA VAL A 183 -11.21 22.96 -17.04
C VAL A 183 -10.29 23.92 -17.79
N CYS A 184 -9.06 24.09 -17.30
CA CYS A 184 -7.93 24.60 -18.09
C CYS A 184 -6.89 23.49 -18.17
#